data_AF-V4LNC8-F1
#
_entry.id   AF-V4LNC8-F1
#
_cell.length_a   1.000
_cell.length_b   1.000
_cell.length_c   1.000
_cell.angle_alpha   90.00
_cell.angle_beta   90.00
_cell.angle_gamma   90.00
#
_symmetry.space_group_name_H-M   'P 1'
#
loop_
_entity.id
_entity.type
_entity.pdbx_description
1 polymer ?
#
loop_
_entity_poly.entity_id
_entity_poly.type
_entity_poly.pdbx_seq_one_letter_code
_entity_poly.pdbx_strand_id
1 'polypeptide(L)'
;MVRITCSRILKFSKPYFWLGTQSSNHGFNSRAQSHNPTTKMITSSLRDDVLTRNTWQNRSFFQCRRVSSSHAQMANDHQSVTIETFDALCEEGKIIEAVEILEDKGCVVDLPRLLGLAKLCGEAEALEEARVVHARITNSPSLDVKSYITIIKMYFDCGSTDDALNVFHEMPDERDSETWCVMMRCLAKNGDGELAIDIFTRFKEEGNKPDKEIFKAVFAACASLGDVNEGLLHLEAMYRDYGIVPSMDDYVSVTEMLAASGHLDEALEFVERMSIEPSVQVWETLMNLCWVHGDLELGDRLAELVKKLDALRLKQESNAGLVAKKASDSAKEKLKEMVEMRRNPQWTMRRESKHEFTSGDTSHPESDRLMAALRSLKVHMLEMGFVPATWLLDKLEDEEKEQQLLFRSNKLALARGLLYSKARAPVTVLQNLRICIDGHNTCKMLSLITGRKLITKASKRFHHCENGVCSCQDYW
;
A
#
# COMPACT_ATOMS: atom_id res chain seq x y z
N MET A 1 -2.89 -4.11 16.73
CA MET A 1 -1.90 -3.59 15.77
C MET A 1 -1.46 -2.23 16.29
N VAL A 2 -0.17 -1.90 16.34
CA VAL A 2 0.28 -0.56 16.77
C VAL A 2 0.44 0.32 15.55
N ARG A 3 -0.21 1.49 15.55
CA ARG A 3 -0.19 2.47 14.45
C ARG A 3 0.46 3.77 14.87
N ILE A 4 1.40 4.22 14.06
CA ILE A 4 2.23 5.39 14.34
C ILE A 4 2.25 6.29 13.12
N THR A 5 2.04 7.59 13.31
CA THR A 5 2.01 8.60 12.25
C THR A 5 3.31 9.40 12.22
N CYS A 6 3.73 9.84 11.05
CA CYS A 6 4.94 10.64 10.87
C CYS A 6 4.70 11.74 9.82
N SER A 7 4.99 13.01 10.16
CA SER A 7 4.77 14.17 9.27
C SER A 7 6.00 15.10 9.20
N ARG A 8 6.36 15.53 7.95
CA ARG A 8 7.31 16.61 7.48
C ARG A 8 8.73 16.73 8.14
N ILE A 9 9.80 17.39 7.63
CA ILE A 9 10.40 17.76 6.33
C ILE A 9 11.93 17.69 6.57
N LEU A 10 12.71 17.20 5.60
CA LEU A 10 13.93 17.87 5.16
C LEU A 10 13.77 18.05 3.64
N LYS A 11 13.77 19.29 3.16
CA LYS A 11 13.78 19.60 1.73
C LYS A 11 15.13 19.16 1.20
N PHE A 12 15.18 18.08 0.43
CA PHE A 12 16.34 17.77 -0.39
C PHE A 12 16.17 18.46 -1.74
N SER A 13 17.14 19.31 -2.07
CA SER A 13 17.30 19.86 -3.40
C SER A 13 17.81 18.76 -4.33
N LYS A 14 17.02 18.46 -5.35
CA LYS A 14 17.32 17.64 -6.54
C LYS A 14 17.37 16.12 -6.33
N PRO A 15 16.56 15.32 -7.06
CA PRO A 15 16.89 13.93 -7.30
C PRO A 15 17.94 13.87 -8.42
N TYR A 16 19.10 13.29 -8.12
CA TYR A 16 20.10 12.90 -9.12
C TYR A 16 20.44 11.42 -8.92
N PHE A 17 20.30 10.65 -10.00
CA PHE A 17 20.82 9.29 -10.29
C PHE A 17 20.19 8.10 -9.53
N TRP A 18 20.03 6.91 -10.16
CA TRP A 18 21.08 6.13 -10.83
C TRP A 18 20.64 5.29 -12.06
N LEU A 19 21.63 5.07 -12.93
CA LEU A 19 21.66 4.12 -14.05
C LEU A 19 21.34 2.68 -13.59
N GLY A 20 20.62 1.93 -14.42
CA GLY A 20 20.56 0.48 -14.30
C GLY A 20 21.97 -0.12 -14.41
N THR A 21 22.34 -1.00 -13.48
CA THR A 21 23.52 -1.83 -13.67
C THR A 21 23.20 -2.91 -14.69
N GLN A 22 23.66 -2.70 -15.92
CA GLN A 22 23.85 -3.77 -16.89
C GLN A 22 24.87 -4.76 -16.31
N SER A 23 24.49 -6.02 -16.13
CA SER A 23 25.44 -7.11 -16.02
C SER A 23 25.79 -7.60 -17.43
N SER A 24 26.76 -6.93 -18.07
CA SER A 24 27.39 -7.42 -19.29
C SER A 24 28.42 -8.50 -18.95
N ASN A 25 28.08 -9.74 -19.24
CA ASN A 25 28.99 -10.88 -19.19
C ASN A 25 29.88 -10.88 -20.44
N HIS A 26 31.15 -10.49 -20.29
CA HIS A 26 32.21 -10.87 -21.25
C HIS A 26 33.47 -11.36 -20.54
N GLY A 27 33.63 -12.69 -20.59
CA GLY A 27 34.84 -13.37 -21.05
C GLY A 27 36.17 -13.13 -20.33
N PHE A 28 36.54 -14.07 -19.46
CA PHE A 28 37.94 -14.51 -19.39
C PHE A 28 38.02 -16.03 -19.54
N ASN A 29 38.74 -16.40 -20.60
CA ASN A 29 39.05 -17.76 -21.03
C ASN A 29 40.33 -18.19 -20.30
N SER A 30 40.31 -19.29 -19.54
CA SER A 30 41.52 -20.08 -19.33
C SER A 30 41.16 -21.55 -19.10
N ARG A 31 41.70 -22.40 -19.98
CA ARG A 31 41.67 -23.86 -19.95
C ARG A 31 42.59 -24.37 -18.82
N ALA A 32 42.15 -25.39 -18.07
CA ALA A 32 42.91 -26.62 -17.86
C ALA A 32 42.09 -27.72 -17.13
N GLN A 33 41.83 -28.79 -17.88
CA GLN A 33 41.93 -30.22 -17.52
C GLN A 33 41.09 -30.84 -16.38
N SER A 34 40.03 -31.52 -16.84
CA SER A 34 39.67 -32.93 -16.60
C SER A 34 40.04 -33.62 -15.28
N HIS A 35 39.02 -33.96 -14.49
CA HIS A 35 38.85 -35.31 -13.91
C HIS A 35 37.35 -35.57 -13.64
N ASN A 36 36.82 -36.63 -14.27
CA ASN A 36 35.59 -37.34 -13.88
C ASN A 36 35.99 -38.46 -12.90
N PRO A 37 35.11 -39.08 -12.05
CA PRO A 37 33.74 -39.45 -12.41
C PRO A 37 32.65 -39.46 -11.28
N THR A 38 31.38 -39.53 -11.72
CA THR A 38 30.21 -40.22 -11.10
C THR A 38 29.75 -39.84 -9.67
N THR A 39 28.46 -39.47 -9.50
CA THR A 39 27.42 -40.30 -8.83
C THR A 39 26.11 -39.51 -8.60
N LYS A 40 25.02 -40.05 -9.17
CA LYS A 40 23.58 -40.02 -8.80
C LYS A 40 22.83 -38.68 -8.63
N MET A 41 21.93 -38.45 -9.58
CA MET A 41 20.66 -37.76 -9.35
C MET A 41 19.85 -38.51 -8.28
N ILE A 42 19.32 -37.78 -7.31
CA ILE A 42 18.13 -38.18 -6.55
C ILE A 42 17.08 -37.10 -6.81
N THR A 43 16.08 -37.46 -7.60
CA THR A 43 14.79 -36.77 -7.67
C THR A 43 13.94 -37.22 -6.50
N SER A 44 13.40 -36.30 -5.70
CA SER A 44 12.31 -36.62 -4.77
C SER A 44 11.10 -35.73 -5.05
N SER A 45 10.21 -36.28 -5.86
CA SER A 45 8.79 -36.01 -5.85
C SER A 45 8.21 -36.26 -4.46
N LEU A 46 7.34 -35.38 -3.96
CA LEU A 46 6.26 -35.76 -3.04
C LEU A 46 5.08 -34.79 -3.26
N ARG A 47 4.03 -35.33 -3.90
CA ARG A 47 2.64 -34.86 -3.80
C ARG A 47 1.97 -35.57 -2.62
N ASP A 48 1.00 -34.86 -2.03
CA ASP A 48 -0.23 -35.30 -1.34
C ASP A 48 -0.13 -36.38 -0.25
N ASP A 49 -0.45 -36.03 1.01
CA ASP A 49 -1.77 -36.34 1.59
C ASP A 49 -1.87 -36.02 3.12
N VAL A 50 -3.01 -35.39 3.45
CA VAL A 50 -3.87 -35.59 4.64
C VAL A 50 -3.29 -35.38 6.05
N LEU A 51 -3.85 -34.40 6.78
CA LEU A 51 -4.45 -34.64 8.10
C LEU A 51 -5.48 -33.55 8.45
N THR A 52 -6.75 -33.97 8.37
CA THR A 52 -7.88 -33.46 9.12
C THR A 52 -7.61 -33.54 10.63
N ARG A 53 -7.93 -32.48 11.39
CA ARG A 53 -8.57 -32.58 12.73
C ARG A 53 -8.91 -31.22 13.33
N ASN A 54 -10.21 -31.04 13.56
CA ASN A 54 -10.81 -30.16 14.54
C ASN A 54 -10.20 -30.38 15.93
N THR A 55 -9.81 -29.31 16.63
CA THR A 55 -9.96 -29.16 18.10
C THR A 55 -9.51 -27.76 18.53
N TRP A 56 -10.44 -26.84 18.79
CA TRP A 56 -10.28 -25.79 19.82
C TRP A 56 -11.66 -25.47 20.42
N GLN A 57 -12.15 -26.39 21.25
CA GLN A 57 -13.01 -26.02 22.38
C GLN A 57 -12.13 -25.58 23.56
N ASN A 58 -12.73 -24.81 24.47
CA ASN A 58 -12.18 -24.17 25.67
C ASN A 58 -11.34 -22.90 25.47
N ARG A 59 -12.04 -21.76 25.48
CA ARG A 59 -11.62 -20.67 26.37
C ARG A 59 -12.74 -20.34 27.36
N SER A 60 -12.38 -20.60 28.60
CA SER A 60 -12.99 -20.25 29.87
C SER A 60 -13.74 -18.91 29.87
N PHE A 61 -15.01 -18.97 30.26
CA PHE A 61 -15.75 -17.84 30.80
C PHE A 61 -15.09 -17.38 32.11
N PHE A 62 -14.59 -16.14 32.15
CA PHE A 62 -14.36 -15.46 33.42
C PHE A 62 -15.61 -14.65 33.77
N GLN A 63 -16.41 -15.23 34.66
CA GLN A 63 -17.54 -14.58 35.31
C GLN A 63 -16.99 -13.70 36.45
N CYS A 64 -16.94 -12.37 36.28
CA CYS A 64 -16.63 -11.48 37.38
C CYS A 64 -17.92 -11.11 38.13
N ARG A 65 -18.04 -11.63 39.37
CA ARG A 65 -19.11 -11.27 40.31
C ARG A 65 -19.03 -9.80 40.73
N ARG A 66 -20.21 -9.24 40.96
CA ARG A 66 -20.52 -7.90 41.47
C ARG A 66 -19.67 -7.50 42.67
N VAL A 67 -19.23 -6.25 42.67
CA VAL A 67 -19.12 -5.44 43.90
C VAL A 67 -20.18 -4.35 43.80
N SER A 68 -21.12 -4.38 44.74
CA SER A 68 -22.11 -3.34 44.97
C SER A 68 -21.47 -2.17 45.70
N SER A 69 -21.61 -0.95 45.16
CA SER A 69 -21.50 0.28 45.93
C SER A 69 -22.58 1.26 45.48
N SER A 70 -23.22 1.84 46.48
CA SER A 70 -24.47 2.58 46.50
C SER A 70 -24.41 3.98 45.87
N HIS A 71 -25.54 4.34 45.26
CA HIS A 71 -26.11 5.67 45.02
C HIS A 71 -25.19 6.90 44.88
N ALA A 72 -25.10 7.38 43.64
CA ALA A 72 -25.30 8.79 43.35
C ALA A 72 -26.15 8.88 42.06
N GLN A 73 -27.40 9.32 42.19
CA GLN A 73 -28.23 9.74 41.07
C GLN A 73 -27.62 11.01 40.48
N MET A 74 -26.93 10.89 39.35
CA MET A 74 -26.82 11.99 38.40
C MET A 74 -27.70 11.64 37.23
N ALA A 75 -28.69 12.49 36.98
CA ALA A 75 -29.60 12.37 35.85
C ALA A 75 -28.77 12.34 34.56
N ASN A 76 -28.68 11.17 33.93
CA ASN A 76 -28.27 11.08 32.54
C ASN A 76 -29.46 11.55 31.70
N ASP A 77 -29.32 12.72 31.09
CA ASP A 77 -30.01 13.01 29.84
C ASP A 77 -29.55 11.94 28.83
N HIS A 78 -30.28 10.84 28.75
CA HIS A 78 -30.22 9.93 27.61
C HIS A 78 -30.84 10.67 26.42
N GLN A 79 -30.04 11.53 25.79
CA GLN A 79 -30.33 12.01 24.45
C GLN A 79 -30.40 10.76 23.58
N SER A 80 -31.59 10.39 23.14
CA SER A 80 -31.80 9.25 22.26
C SER A 80 -30.87 9.41 21.07
N VAL A 81 -29.88 8.54 20.93
CA VAL A 81 -28.95 8.54 19.81
C VAL A 81 -29.79 8.33 18.54
N THR A 82 -29.97 9.38 17.75
CA THR A 82 -30.79 9.35 16.54
C THR A 82 -29.91 9.04 15.33
N ILE A 83 -30.51 8.49 14.27
CA ILE A 83 -29.83 8.31 12.97
C ILE A 83 -29.27 9.65 12.45
N GLU A 84 -29.89 10.78 12.79
CA GLU A 84 -29.40 12.12 12.45
C GLU A 84 -28.05 12.43 13.11
N THR A 85 -27.84 12.00 14.37
CA THR A 85 -26.53 12.15 15.02
C THR A 85 -25.45 11.29 14.34
N PHE A 86 -25.81 10.08 13.89
CA PHE A 86 -24.90 9.22 13.14
C PHE A 86 -24.50 9.86 11.80
N ASP A 87 -25.48 10.37 11.04
CA ASP A 87 -25.24 11.01 9.74
C ASP A 87 -24.34 12.25 9.91
N ALA A 88 -24.61 13.10 10.92
CA ALA A 88 -23.77 14.26 11.23
C ALA A 88 -22.32 13.89 11.59
N LEU A 89 -22.12 12.82 12.37
CA LEU A 89 -20.77 12.36 12.73
C LEU A 89 -20.01 11.82 11.52
N CYS A 90 -20.70 11.11 10.61
CA CYS A 90 -20.10 10.65 9.36
C CYS A 90 -19.68 11.82 8.48
N GLU A 91 -20.54 12.85 8.32
CA GLU A 91 -20.22 14.08 7.58
C GLU A 91 -19.06 14.86 8.19
N GLU A 92 -18.95 14.86 9.52
CA GLU A 92 -17.84 15.49 10.24
C GLU A 92 -16.53 14.69 10.23
N GLY A 93 -16.53 13.45 9.70
CA GLY A 93 -15.38 12.54 9.71
C GLY A 93 -15.05 11.94 11.07
N LYS A 94 -16.01 12.00 12.02
CA LYS A 94 -15.90 11.49 13.39
C LYS A 94 -16.21 10.00 13.44
N ILE A 95 -15.33 9.22 12.83
CA ILE A 95 -15.52 7.77 12.59
C ILE A 95 -15.58 7.00 13.90
N ILE A 96 -14.78 7.36 14.90
CA ILE A 96 -14.75 6.65 16.18
C ILE A 96 -16.11 6.81 16.88
N GLU A 97 -16.59 8.05 17.02
CA GLU A 97 -17.88 8.32 17.64
C GLU A 97 -19.04 7.68 16.84
N ALA A 98 -18.97 7.72 15.51
CA ALA A 98 -19.96 7.06 14.66
C ALA A 98 -20.00 5.54 14.86
N VAL A 99 -18.84 4.89 15.08
CA VAL A 99 -18.76 3.45 15.35
C VAL A 99 -19.21 3.11 16.77
N GLU A 100 -18.95 3.97 17.77
CA GLU A 100 -19.47 3.78 19.13
C GLU A 100 -21.01 3.75 19.15
N ILE A 101 -21.66 4.55 18.31
CA ILE A 101 -23.12 4.50 18.12
C ILE A 101 -23.58 3.13 17.59
N LEU A 102 -22.80 2.46 16.74
CA LEU A 102 -23.14 1.13 16.21
C LEU A 102 -23.05 0.03 17.26
N GLU A 103 -22.26 0.22 18.32
CA GLU A 103 -22.16 -0.72 19.44
C GLU A 103 -23.35 -0.60 20.40
N ASP A 104 -24.08 0.53 20.37
CA ASP A 104 -25.32 0.69 21.13
C ASP A 104 -26.46 -0.12 20.50
N LYS A 105 -27.08 -0.99 21.30
CA LYS A 105 -28.12 -1.93 20.84
C LYS A 105 -29.43 -1.25 20.45
N GLY A 106 -29.60 0.03 20.79
CA GLY A 106 -30.79 0.82 20.47
C GLY A 106 -30.83 1.40 19.06
N CYS A 107 -29.69 1.49 18.35
CA CYS A 107 -29.60 2.14 17.05
C CYS A 107 -29.56 1.11 15.90
N VAL A 108 -30.58 1.16 15.03
CA VAL A 108 -30.63 0.38 13.80
C VAL A 108 -30.20 1.28 12.65
N VAL A 109 -29.03 1.01 12.08
CA VAL A 109 -28.48 1.72 10.93
C VAL A 109 -28.66 0.84 9.69
N ASP A 110 -29.13 1.43 8.60
CA ASP A 110 -29.38 0.72 7.35
C ASP A 110 -28.07 0.44 6.58
N LEU A 111 -28.11 -0.57 5.70
CA LEU A 111 -26.95 -1.02 4.94
C LEU A 111 -26.26 0.12 4.14
N PRO A 112 -26.99 1.02 3.45
CA PRO A 112 -26.34 2.13 2.72
C PRO A 112 -25.47 3.03 3.60
N ARG A 113 -25.92 3.36 4.82
CA ARG A 113 -25.15 4.15 5.79
C ARG A 113 -23.94 3.40 6.30
N LEU A 114 -24.08 2.10 6.59
CA LEU A 114 -22.95 1.25 6.98
C LEU A 114 -21.89 1.17 5.87
N LEU A 115 -22.30 1.04 4.60
CA LEU A 115 -21.39 1.07 3.46
C LEU A 115 -20.76 2.45 3.25
N GLY A 116 -21.48 3.54 3.56
CA GLY A 116 -20.93 4.90 3.60
C GLY A 116 -19.82 5.04 4.65
N LEU A 117 -20.09 4.58 5.88
CA LEU A 117 -19.10 4.58 6.96
C LEU A 117 -17.92 3.66 6.67
N ALA A 118 -18.13 2.52 6.00
CA ALA A 118 -17.05 1.65 5.55
C ALA A 118 -16.07 2.38 4.61
N LYS A 119 -16.59 3.18 3.67
CA LYS A 119 -15.73 4.02 2.80
C LYS A 119 -14.94 5.05 3.60
N LEU A 120 -15.58 5.73 4.55
CA LEU A 120 -14.90 6.68 5.44
C LEU A 120 -13.81 6.00 6.27
N CYS A 121 -14.06 4.78 6.76
CA CYS A 121 -13.04 3.99 7.46
C CYS A 121 -11.85 3.68 6.56
N GLY A 122 -12.08 3.33 5.29
CA GLY A 122 -10.99 3.15 4.31
C GLY A 122 -10.19 4.43 4.08
N GLU A 123 -10.88 5.56 3.85
CA GLU A 123 -10.24 6.86 3.57
C GLU A 123 -9.43 7.41 4.75
N ALA A 124 -9.94 7.24 5.97
CA ALA A 124 -9.24 7.58 7.21
C ALA A 124 -8.30 6.47 7.70
N GLU A 125 -8.25 5.37 6.95
CA GLU A 125 -7.44 4.19 7.21
C GLU A 125 -7.68 3.57 8.58
N ALA A 126 -8.91 3.63 9.10
CA ALA A 126 -9.30 3.22 10.43
C ALA A 126 -9.63 1.72 10.48
N LEU A 127 -8.61 0.85 10.57
CA LEU A 127 -8.76 -0.61 10.42
C LEU A 127 -9.55 -1.26 11.55
N GLU A 128 -9.37 -0.82 12.79
CA GLU A 128 -10.08 -1.43 13.92
C GLU A 128 -11.57 -1.06 13.86
N GLU A 129 -11.87 0.18 13.49
CA GLU A 129 -13.21 0.68 13.21
C GLU A 129 -13.83 -0.01 11.99
N ALA A 130 -13.07 -0.19 10.91
CA ALA A 130 -13.47 -0.92 9.71
C ALA A 130 -13.93 -2.36 10.03
N ARG A 131 -13.25 -3.04 10.96
CA ARG A 131 -13.65 -4.39 11.42
C ARG A 131 -14.98 -4.38 12.16
N VAL A 132 -15.24 -3.37 12.99
CA VAL A 132 -16.53 -3.22 13.68
C VAL A 132 -17.65 -2.96 12.67
N VAL A 133 -17.42 -2.06 11.71
CA VAL A 133 -18.38 -1.76 10.63
C VAL A 133 -18.64 -3.00 9.78
N HIS A 134 -17.59 -3.73 9.38
CA HIS A 134 -17.73 -4.98 8.63
C HIS A 134 -18.61 -6.00 9.37
N ALA A 135 -18.35 -6.22 10.67
CA ALA A 135 -19.15 -7.13 11.49
C ALA A 135 -20.63 -6.71 11.58
N ARG A 136 -20.94 -5.41 11.49
CA ARG A 136 -22.34 -4.92 11.42
C ARG A 136 -22.94 -5.16 10.04
N ILE A 137 -22.17 -4.98 8.97
CA ILE A 137 -22.61 -5.24 7.59
C ILE A 137 -22.94 -6.72 7.40
N THR A 138 -22.09 -7.64 7.86
CA THR A 138 -22.31 -9.11 7.73
C THR A 138 -23.54 -9.61 8.47
N ASN A 139 -24.03 -8.88 9.47
CA ASN A 139 -25.28 -9.19 10.17
C ASN A 139 -26.53 -8.73 9.40
N SER A 140 -26.38 -8.02 8.27
CA SER A 140 -27.50 -7.57 7.44
C SER A 140 -28.06 -8.73 6.60
N PRO A 141 -29.39 -8.87 6.48
CA PRO A 141 -30.03 -10.08 5.94
C PRO A 141 -29.89 -10.31 4.43
N SER A 142 -29.12 -9.48 3.71
CA SER A 142 -28.81 -9.67 2.29
C SER A 142 -27.66 -8.74 1.88
N LEU A 143 -26.53 -9.31 1.47
CA LEU A 143 -25.41 -8.57 0.89
C LEU A 143 -25.34 -8.87 -0.60
N ASP A 144 -25.32 -7.82 -1.42
CA ASP A 144 -25.05 -7.92 -2.84
C ASP A 144 -23.55 -7.86 -3.12
N VAL A 145 -23.16 -8.20 -4.35
CA VAL A 145 -21.76 -8.17 -4.81
C VAL A 145 -21.12 -6.78 -4.57
N LYS A 146 -21.89 -5.70 -4.75
CA LYS A 146 -21.41 -4.32 -4.54
C LYS A 146 -21.07 -4.03 -3.07
N SER A 147 -21.81 -4.61 -2.14
CA SER A 147 -21.52 -4.52 -0.71
C SER A 147 -20.16 -5.17 -0.41
N TYR A 148 -19.92 -6.38 -0.93
CA TYR A 148 -18.62 -7.05 -0.78
C TYR A 148 -17.47 -6.26 -1.41
N ILE A 149 -17.63 -5.76 -2.64
CA ILE A 149 -16.63 -4.90 -3.31
C ILE A 149 -16.29 -3.67 -2.44
N THR A 150 -17.28 -3.07 -1.77
CA THR A 150 -17.05 -1.92 -0.89
C THR A 150 -16.23 -2.30 0.34
N ILE A 151 -16.52 -3.44 0.97
CA ILE A 151 -15.78 -3.95 2.14
C ILE A 151 -14.35 -4.32 1.75
N ILE A 152 -14.16 -5.00 0.60
CA ILE A 152 -12.84 -5.33 0.04
C ILE A 152 -12.00 -4.06 -0.14
N LYS A 153 -12.56 -3.04 -0.83
CA LYS A 153 -11.88 -1.76 -1.04
C LYS A 153 -11.52 -1.06 0.27
N MET A 154 -12.43 -1.05 1.26
CA MET A 154 -12.18 -0.52 2.59
C MET A 154 -10.96 -1.19 3.25
N TYR A 155 -10.86 -2.52 3.21
CA TYR A 155 -9.74 -3.23 3.81
C TYR A 155 -8.41 -2.96 3.11
N PHE A 156 -8.42 -2.88 1.77
CA PHE A 156 -7.23 -2.49 1.01
C PHE A 156 -6.78 -1.05 1.31
N ASP A 157 -7.71 -0.10 1.39
CA ASP A 157 -7.40 1.29 1.74
C ASP A 157 -6.91 1.40 3.20
N CYS A 158 -7.33 0.51 4.09
CA CYS A 158 -6.79 0.36 5.44
C CYS A 158 -5.43 -0.37 5.53
N GLY A 159 -4.92 -0.89 4.41
CA GLY A 159 -3.67 -1.64 4.33
C GLY A 159 -3.74 -3.05 4.94
N SER A 160 -4.94 -3.66 4.98
CA SER A 160 -5.14 -5.04 5.46
C SER A 160 -5.51 -5.96 4.29
N THR A 161 -4.50 -6.34 3.50
CA THR A 161 -4.66 -7.29 2.37
C THR A 161 -5.25 -8.62 2.85
N ASP A 162 -4.84 -9.11 4.02
CA ASP A 162 -5.33 -10.38 4.59
C ASP A 162 -6.84 -10.34 4.87
N ASP A 163 -7.35 -9.26 5.47
CA ASP A 163 -8.78 -9.10 5.72
C ASP A 163 -9.57 -8.96 4.40
N ALA A 164 -9.01 -8.28 3.39
CA ALA A 164 -9.64 -8.15 2.07
C ALA A 164 -9.75 -9.51 1.35
N LEU A 165 -8.71 -10.34 1.41
CA LEU A 165 -8.71 -11.70 0.85
C LEU A 165 -9.72 -12.60 1.54
N ASN A 166 -9.84 -12.49 2.87
CA ASN A 166 -10.85 -13.23 3.63
C ASN A 166 -12.27 -12.89 3.14
N VAL A 167 -12.59 -11.59 3.01
CA VAL A 167 -13.89 -11.16 2.48
C VAL A 167 -14.12 -11.71 1.08
N PHE A 168 -13.12 -11.63 0.20
CA PHE A 168 -13.21 -12.17 -1.15
C PHE A 168 -13.50 -13.69 -1.17
N HIS A 169 -12.90 -14.46 -0.27
CA HIS A 169 -13.14 -15.89 -0.13
C HIS A 169 -14.50 -16.23 0.49
N GLU A 170 -15.00 -15.40 1.40
CA GLU A 170 -16.33 -15.55 2.02
C GLU A 170 -17.48 -15.19 1.08
N MET A 171 -17.21 -14.47 -0.02
CA MET A 171 -18.24 -14.15 -1.01
C MET A 171 -18.92 -15.44 -1.53
N PRO A 172 -20.26 -15.44 -1.66
CA PRO A 172 -21.00 -16.50 -2.35
C PRO A 172 -20.45 -16.76 -3.76
N ASP A 173 -20.74 -17.94 -4.32
CA ASP A 173 -20.16 -18.42 -5.59
C ASP A 173 -20.42 -17.53 -6.83
N GLU A 174 -21.26 -16.49 -6.72
CA GLU A 174 -21.56 -15.53 -7.78
C GLU A 174 -20.62 -14.31 -7.75
N ARG A 175 -19.31 -14.53 -7.98
CA ARG A 175 -18.36 -13.43 -8.23
C ARG A 175 -18.45 -13.00 -9.69
N ASP A 176 -18.67 -11.71 -9.93
CA ASP A 176 -18.67 -11.14 -11.28
C ASP A 176 -17.26 -10.67 -11.71
N SER A 177 -17.11 -10.35 -13.00
CA SER A 177 -15.85 -9.82 -13.57
C SER A 177 -15.36 -8.56 -12.82
N GLU A 178 -16.28 -7.71 -12.34
CA GLU A 178 -15.94 -6.51 -11.57
C GLU A 178 -15.22 -6.86 -10.26
N THR A 179 -15.70 -7.88 -9.54
CA THR A 179 -15.10 -8.32 -8.27
C THR A 179 -13.64 -8.75 -8.47
N TRP A 180 -13.37 -9.59 -9.47
CA TRP A 180 -12.03 -10.05 -9.82
C TRP A 180 -11.11 -8.90 -10.23
N CYS A 181 -11.63 -7.99 -11.06
CA CYS A 181 -10.91 -6.81 -11.51
C CYS A 181 -10.53 -5.89 -10.34
N VAL A 182 -11.44 -5.67 -9.39
CA VAL A 182 -11.17 -4.87 -8.18
C VAL A 182 -10.07 -5.52 -7.34
N MET A 183 -10.11 -6.83 -7.13
CA MET A 183 -9.07 -7.55 -6.37
C MET A 183 -7.69 -7.33 -6.98
N MET A 184 -7.54 -7.59 -8.28
CA MET A 184 -6.26 -7.43 -8.98
C MET A 184 -5.74 -5.98 -8.91
N ARG A 185 -6.62 -4.98 -9.15
CA ARG A 185 -6.25 -3.56 -9.09
C ARG A 185 -5.83 -3.12 -7.71
N CYS A 186 -6.55 -3.55 -6.67
CA CYS A 186 -6.23 -3.19 -5.30
C CYS A 186 -4.94 -3.85 -4.80
N LEU A 187 -4.72 -5.12 -5.15
CA LEU A 187 -3.45 -5.82 -4.87
C LEU A 187 -2.27 -5.10 -5.55
N ALA A 188 -2.37 -4.81 -6.85
CA ALA A 188 -1.35 -4.07 -7.59
C ALA A 188 -1.07 -2.69 -6.97
N LYS A 189 -2.12 -1.93 -6.60
CA LYS A 189 -2.00 -0.63 -5.93
C LYS A 189 -1.27 -0.72 -4.59
N ASN A 190 -1.47 -1.80 -3.84
CA ASN A 190 -0.80 -2.03 -2.56
C ASN A 190 0.57 -2.73 -2.71
N GLY A 191 1.07 -2.86 -3.93
CA GLY A 191 2.35 -3.49 -4.22
C GLY A 191 2.33 -5.01 -4.10
N ASP A 192 1.16 -5.63 -3.93
CA ASP A 192 1.00 -7.09 -3.85
C ASP A 192 0.82 -7.69 -5.25
N GLY A 193 1.74 -7.37 -6.17
CA GLY A 193 1.60 -7.70 -7.60
C GLY A 193 1.57 -9.20 -7.90
N GLU A 194 2.36 -10.01 -7.18
CA GLU A 194 2.37 -11.48 -7.37
C GLU A 194 1.00 -12.07 -7.04
N LEU A 195 0.42 -11.66 -5.91
CA LEU A 195 -0.92 -12.07 -5.52
C LEU A 195 -1.97 -11.60 -6.55
N ALA A 196 -1.78 -10.45 -7.19
CA ALA A 196 -2.68 -10.01 -8.27
C ALA A 196 -2.60 -10.96 -9.50
N ILE A 197 -1.42 -11.44 -9.86
CA ILE A 197 -1.22 -12.43 -10.93
C ILE A 197 -1.78 -13.80 -10.54
N ASP A 198 -1.65 -14.21 -9.27
CA ASP A 198 -2.27 -15.42 -8.75
C ASP A 198 -3.80 -15.36 -8.84
N ILE A 199 -4.39 -14.22 -8.46
CA ILE A 199 -5.84 -13.97 -8.61
C ILE A 199 -6.25 -14.02 -10.08
N PHE A 200 -5.45 -13.50 -11.01
CA PHE A 200 -5.70 -13.63 -12.45
C PHE A 200 -5.60 -15.07 -12.96
N THR A 201 -4.65 -15.85 -12.44
CA THR A 201 -4.51 -17.26 -12.77
C THR A 201 -5.73 -18.04 -12.31
N ARG A 202 -6.15 -17.85 -11.05
CA ARG A 202 -7.37 -18.45 -10.51
C ARG A 202 -8.63 -18.03 -11.28
N PHE A 203 -8.74 -16.76 -11.66
CA PHE A 203 -9.85 -16.27 -12.50
C PHE A 203 -10.00 -17.09 -13.78
N LYS A 204 -8.88 -17.39 -14.47
CA LYS A 204 -8.86 -18.24 -15.67
C LYS A 204 -9.17 -19.71 -15.35
N GLU A 205 -8.66 -20.25 -14.24
CA GLU A 205 -8.91 -21.63 -13.82
C GLU A 205 -10.39 -21.90 -13.48
N GLU A 206 -11.09 -20.89 -12.96
CA GLU A 206 -12.55 -20.94 -12.76
C GLU A 206 -13.36 -20.79 -14.07
N GLY A 207 -12.68 -20.81 -15.23
CA GLY A 207 -13.30 -20.79 -16.55
C GLY A 207 -13.73 -19.40 -17.03
N ASN A 208 -13.39 -18.35 -16.30
CA ASN A 208 -13.73 -16.98 -16.69
C ASN A 208 -12.85 -16.51 -17.86
N LYS A 209 -13.44 -15.71 -18.74
CA LYS A 209 -12.73 -15.11 -19.88
C LYS A 209 -12.33 -13.68 -19.55
N PRO A 210 -11.05 -13.32 -19.67
CA PRO A 210 -10.59 -11.95 -19.49
C PRO A 210 -11.27 -11.01 -20.49
N ASP A 211 -11.71 -9.86 -19.99
CA ASP A 211 -12.13 -8.72 -20.80
C ASP A 211 -11.05 -7.62 -20.77
N LYS A 212 -11.33 -6.49 -21.43
CA LYS A 212 -10.41 -5.34 -21.45
C LYS A 212 -10.06 -4.82 -20.06
N GLU A 213 -11.02 -4.81 -19.14
CA GLU A 213 -10.82 -4.25 -17.80
C GLU A 213 -9.95 -5.17 -16.94
N ILE A 214 -10.08 -6.49 -17.11
CA ILE A 214 -9.18 -7.49 -16.52
C ILE A 214 -7.75 -7.32 -17.04
N PHE A 215 -7.53 -7.18 -18.36
CA PHE A 215 -6.19 -6.96 -18.90
C PHE A 215 -5.52 -5.69 -18.37
N LYS A 216 -6.27 -4.59 -18.23
CA LYS A 216 -5.76 -3.37 -17.57
C LYS A 216 -5.33 -3.62 -16.12
N ALA A 217 -6.08 -4.45 -15.38
CA ALA A 217 -5.71 -4.83 -14.02
C ALA A 217 -4.42 -5.67 -13.98
N VAL A 218 -4.24 -6.56 -14.96
CA VAL A 218 -3.02 -7.35 -15.14
C VAL A 218 -1.81 -6.48 -15.50
N PHE A 219 -1.97 -5.48 -16.37
CA PHE A 219 -0.89 -4.52 -16.66
C PHE A 219 -0.49 -3.72 -15.42
N ALA A 220 -1.47 -3.30 -14.60
CA ALA A 220 -1.17 -2.65 -13.32
C ALA A 220 -0.40 -3.57 -12.36
N ALA A 221 -0.74 -4.87 -12.32
CA ALA A 221 0.01 -5.86 -11.54
C ALA A 221 1.45 -6.00 -12.04
N CYS A 222 1.65 -6.14 -13.35
CA CYS A 222 2.98 -6.20 -13.96
C CYS A 222 3.81 -4.94 -13.65
N ALA A 223 3.19 -3.76 -13.72
CA ALA A 223 3.82 -2.49 -13.35
C ALA A 223 4.27 -2.47 -11.88
N SER A 224 3.46 -3.03 -10.98
CA SER A 224 3.79 -3.10 -9.55
C SER A 224 4.93 -4.07 -9.24
N LEU A 225 5.18 -5.04 -10.14
CA LEU A 225 6.28 -6.01 -10.06
C LEU A 225 7.52 -5.59 -10.85
N GLY A 226 7.41 -4.58 -11.71
CA GLY A 226 8.46 -4.28 -12.68
C GLY A 226 8.61 -5.34 -13.78
N ASP A 227 7.66 -6.27 -13.93
CA ASP A 227 7.72 -7.35 -14.92
C ASP A 227 7.14 -6.89 -16.26
N VAL A 228 7.90 -6.05 -16.94
CA VAL A 228 7.52 -5.46 -18.23
C VAL A 228 7.38 -6.51 -19.34
N ASN A 229 8.13 -7.60 -19.27
CA ASN A 229 8.10 -8.65 -20.28
C ASN A 229 6.79 -9.43 -20.21
N GLU A 230 6.36 -9.83 -19.02
CA GLU A 230 5.08 -10.51 -18.83
C GLU A 230 3.91 -9.61 -19.25
N GLY A 231 3.98 -8.32 -18.94
CA GLY A 231 3.00 -7.34 -19.38
C GLY A 231 2.86 -7.25 -20.91
N LEU A 232 3.97 -7.24 -21.65
CA LEU A 232 3.95 -7.25 -23.12
C LEU A 232 3.43 -8.57 -23.69
N LEU A 233 3.73 -9.71 -23.05
CA LEU A 233 3.15 -11.01 -23.42
C LEU A 233 1.63 -11.02 -23.22
N HIS A 234 1.13 -10.40 -22.15
CA HIS A 234 -0.31 -10.25 -21.94
C HIS A 234 -0.98 -9.32 -22.96
N LEU A 235 -0.31 -8.26 -23.40
CA LEU A 235 -0.80 -7.42 -24.50
C LEU A 235 -0.91 -8.22 -25.81
N GLU A 236 0.07 -9.07 -26.12
CA GLU A 236 0.00 -9.93 -27.31
C GLU A 236 -1.12 -10.97 -27.17
N ALA A 237 -1.22 -11.63 -26.01
CA ALA A 237 -2.25 -12.63 -25.72
C ALA A 237 -3.68 -12.05 -25.79
N MET A 238 -3.87 -10.79 -25.36
CA MET A 238 -5.15 -10.08 -25.45
C MET A 238 -5.72 -10.12 -26.87
N TYR A 239 -4.89 -9.90 -27.88
CA TYR A 239 -5.31 -10.02 -29.28
C TYR A 239 -5.30 -11.47 -29.77
N ARG A 240 -4.18 -12.18 -29.60
CA ARG A 240 -3.95 -13.50 -30.21
C ARG A 240 -4.86 -14.60 -29.65
N ASP A 241 -5.02 -14.63 -28.32
CA ASP A 241 -5.66 -15.73 -27.62
C ASP A 241 -7.12 -15.41 -27.27
N TYR A 242 -7.45 -14.12 -27.09
CA TYR A 242 -8.80 -13.66 -26.72
C TYR A 242 -9.52 -12.85 -27.79
N GLY A 243 -8.86 -12.50 -28.89
CA GLY A 243 -9.46 -11.74 -30.00
C GLY A 243 -9.83 -10.29 -29.64
N ILE A 244 -9.27 -9.75 -28.54
CA ILE A 244 -9.58 -8.42 -28.06
C ILE A 244 -8.58 -7.44 -28.68
N VAL A 245 -9.08 -6.57 -29.54
CA VAL A 245 -8.24 -5.52 -30.16
C VAL A 245 -7.86 -4.48 -29.10
N PRO A 246 -6.55 -4.23 -28.87
CA PRO A 246 -6.09 -3.20 -27.95
C PRO A 246 -6.59 -1.82 -28.37
N SER A 247 -7.19 -1.12 -27.43
CA SER A 247 -7.65 0.26 -27.56
C SER A 247 -6.57 1.24 -27.11
N MET A 248 -6.76 2.54 -27.38
CA MET A 248 -5.84 3.58 -26.90
C MET A 248 -5.63 3.56 -25.38
N ASP A 249 -6.66 3.23 -24.60
CA ASP A 249 -6.55 3.10 -23.14
C ASP A 249 -5.62 1.95 -22.73
N ASP A 250 -5.58 0.88 -23.52
CA ASP A 250 -4.71 -0.27 -23.26
C ASP A 250 -3.25 0.11 -23.56
N TYR A 251 -3.01 0.86 -24.64
CA TYR A 251 -1.69 1.45 -24.92
C TYR A 251 -1.22 2.44 -23.84
N VAL A 252 -2.12 3.27 -23.30
CA VAL A 252 -1.81 4.13 -22.14
C VAL A 252 -1.40 3.27 -20.94
N SER A 253 -2.14 2.20 -20.66
CA SER A 253 -1.87 1.30 -19.52
C SER A 253 -0.52 0.59 -19.65
N VAL A 254 -0.16 0.14 -20.87
CA VAL A 254 1.13 -0.50 -21.14
C VAL A 254 2.28 0.52 -21.09
N THR A 255 2.06 1.75 -21.57
CA THR A 255 3.04 2.85 -21.45
C THR A 255 3.28 3.19 -19.98
N GLU A 256 2.21 3.31 -19.19
CA GLU A 256 2.31 3.52 -17.73
C GLU A 256 3.09 2.38 -17.07
N MET A 257 2.79 1.13 -17.44
CA MET A 257 3.48 -0.05 -16.90
C MET A 257 5.00 -0.03 -17.17
N LEU A 258 5.41 0.25 -18.40
CA LEU A 258 6.83 0.34 -18.78
C LEU A 258 7.51 1.48 -18.01
N ALA A 259 6.94 2.69 -18.10
CA ALA A 259 7.57 3.87 -17.55
C ALA A 259 7.56 3.92 -16.02
N ALA A 260 6.52 3.42 -15.34
CA ALA A 260 6.45 3.37 -13.87
C ALA A 260 7.45 2.38 -13.26
N SER A 261 7.87 1.39 -14.05
CA SER A 261 8.93 0.43 -13.69
C SER A 261 10.34 1.02 -13.90
N GLY A 262 10.44 2.24 -14.45
CA GLY A 262 11.71 2.92 -14.76
C GLY A 262 12.28 2.64 -16.14
N HIS A 263 11.60 1.83 -16.98
CA HIS A 263 11.98 1.50 -18.34
C HIS A 263 11.55 2.60 -19.33
N LEU A 264 12.08 3.82 -19.14
CA LEU A 264 11.67 5.02 -19.88
C LEU A 264 12.00 4.93 -21.38
N ASP A 265 13.17 4.38 -21.71
CA ASP A 265 13.60 4.23 -23.11
C ASP A 265 12.72 3.20 -23.83
N GLU A 266 12.44 2.06 -23.19
CA GLU A 266 11.57 1.03 -23.74
C GLU A 266 10.12 1.53 -23.85
N ALA A 267 9.66 2.35 -22.89
CA ALA A 267 8.36 3.00 -22.96
C ALA A 267 8.28 3.97 -24.15
N LEU A 268 9.32 4.76 -24.42
CA LEU A 268 9.38 5.64 -25.58
C LEU A 268 9.38 4.84 -26.89
N GLU A 269 10.21 3.80 -26.99
CA GLU A 269 10.27 2.93 -28.17
C GLU A 269 8.91 2.26 -28.44
N PHE A 270 8.23 1.80 -27.39
CA PHE A 270 6.89 1.24 -27.49
C PHE A 270 5.89 2.22 -28.10
N VAL A 271 5.86 3.47 -27.60
CA VAL A 271 4.96 4.51 -28.12
C VAL A 271 5.28 4.87 -29.57
N GLU A 272 6.56 4.98 -29.92
CA GLU A 272 7.01 5.28 -31.29
C GLU A 272 6.68 4.15 -32.29
N ARG A 273 6.61 2.90 -31.81
CA ARG A 273 6.29 1.72 -32.63
C ARG A 273 4.80 1.42 -32.73
N MET A 274 3.93 2.20 -32.09
CA MET A 274 2.49 2.01 -32.18
C MET A 274 2.00 2.07 -33.63
N SER A 275 1.17 1.10 -34.03
CA SER A 275 0.58 1.06 -35.38
C SER A 275 -0.57 2.07 -35.58
N ILE A 276 -0.94 2.79 -34.51
CA ILE A 276 -1.99 3.81 -34.48
C ILE A 276 -1.37 5.07 -33.88
N GLU A 277 -1.73 6.25 -34.40
CA GLU A 277 -1.21 7.54 -33.94
C GLU A 277 -1.45 7.73 -32.44
N PRO A 278 -0.40 7.85 -31.60
CA PRO A 278 -0.56 7.90 -30.15
C PRO A 278 -1.36 9.12 -29.70
N SER A 279 -2.31 8.90 -28.80
CA SER A 279 -3.12 9.98 -28.25
C SER A 279 -2.29 10.89 -27.33
N VAL A 280 -2.77 12.12 -27.11
CA VAL A 280 -2.13 13.08 -26.18
C VAL A 280 -1.93 12.48 -24.78
N GLN A 281 -2.86 11.62 -24.33
CA GLN A 281 -2.79 10.96 -23.03
C GLN A 281 -1.62 9.99 -22.92
N VAL A 282 -1.21 9.33 -24.00
CA VAL A 282 -0.03 8.43 -24.01
C VAL A 282 1.23 9.24 -23.75
N TRP A 283 1.43 10.33 -24.50
CA TRP A 283 2.58 11.23 -24.34
C TRP A 283 2.61 11.91 -22.97
N GLU A 284 1.45 12.33 -22.47
CA GLU A 284 1.29 12.92 -21.14
C GLU A 284 1.65 11.93 -20.01
N THR A 285 1.25 10.66 -20.16
CA THR A 285 1.58 9.60 -19.20
C THR A 285 3.09 9.37 -19.15
N LEU A 286 3.73 9.25 -20.33
CA LEU A 286 5.18 9.08 -20.42
C LEU A 286 5.94 10.29 -19.87
N MET A 287 5.51 11.51 -20.22
CA MET A 287 6.06 12.78 -19.70
C MET A 287 6.05 12.82 -18.17
N ASN A 288 4.88 12.55 -17.56
CA ASN A 288 4.72 12.57 -16.11
C ASN A 288 5.64 11.56 -15.42
N LEU A 289 5.78 10.36 -15.99
CA LEU A 289 6.63 9.32 -15.43
C LEU A 289 8.12 9.62 -15.64
N CYS A 290 8.52 10.24 -16.75
CA CYS A 290 9.90 10.74 -16.92
C CYS A 290 10.28 11.72 -15.81
N TRP A 291 9.41 12.69 -15.49
CA TRP A 291 9.64 13.61 -14.38
C TRP A 291 9.68 12.92 -13.01
N VAL A 292 8.82 11.93 -12.78
CA VAL A 292 8.81 11.13 -11.53
C VAL A 292 10.10 10.32 -11.37
N HIS A 293 10.66 9.81 -12.46
CA HIS A 293 11.90 9.05 -12.48
C HIS A 293 13.16 9.93 -12.61
N GLY A 294 12.99 11.24 -12.82
CA GLY A 294 14.08 12.21 -12.83
C GLY A 294 14.73 12.46 -14.20
N ASP A 295 14.20 11.86 -15.28
CA ASP A 295 14.59 12.21 -16.64
C ASP A 295 13.88 13.50 -17.08
N LEU A 296 14.41 14.62 -16.59
CA LEU A 296 13.85 15.94 -16.85
C LEU A 296 14.00 16.33 -18.32
N GLU A 297 15.05 15.87 -19.00
CA GLU A 297 15.29 16.22 -20.41
C GLU A 297 14.24 15.58 -21.31
N LEU A 298 14.02 14.26 -21.18
CA LEU A 298 12.97 13.58 -21.93
C LEU A 298 11.59 14.13 -21.54
N GLY A 299 11.34 14.34 -20.25
CA GLY A 299 10.09 14.94 -19.75
C GLY A 299 9.80 16.31 -20.38
N ASP A 300 10.79 17.21 -20.44
CA ASP A 300 10.62 18.55 -21.01
C ASP A 300 10.40 18.50 -22.54
N ARG A 301 11.06 17.60 -23.26
CA ARG A 301 10.81 17.37 -24.70
C ARG A 301 9.38 16.89 -24.95
N LEU A 302 8.90 15.95 -24.15
CA LEU A 302 7.53 15.44 -24.24
C LEU A 302 6.49 16.49 -23.84
N ALA A 303 6.80 17.37 -22.88
CA ALA A 303 5.92 18.48 -22.53
C ALA A 303 5.69 19.44 -23.71
N GLU A 304 6.73 19.78 -24.46
CA GLU A 304 6.59 20.60 -25.67
C GLU A 304 5.82 19.87 -26.80
N LEU A 305 5.90 18.54 -26.86
CA LEU A 305 5.07 17.74 -27.78
C LEU A 305 3.59 17.77 -27.36
N VAL A 306 3.29 17.49 -26.09
CA VAL A 306 1.92 17.53 -25.52
C VAL A 306 1.29 18.90 -25.74
N LYS A 307 2.06 19.98 -25.55
CA LYS A 307 1.63 21.36 -25.79
C LYS A 307 1.24 21.65 -27.24
N LYS A 308 1.96 21.07 -28.20
CA LYS A 308 1.67 21.21 -29.63
C LYS A 308 0.41 20.45 -30.02
N LEU A 309 0.19 19.28 -29.42
CA LEU A 309 -0.96 18.44 -29.69
C LEU A 309 -2.25 18.97 -29.02
N ASP A 310 -2.16 19.46 -27.78
CA ASP A 310 -3.27 20.07 -27.05
C ASP A 310 -2.78 21.19 -26.10
N ALA A 311 -2.93 22.44 -26.55
CA ALA A 311 -2.49 23.62 -25.80
C ALA A 311 -3.33 23.92 -24.54
N LEU A 312 -4.46 23.25 -24.32
CA LEU A 312 -5.34 23.49 -23.17
C LEU A 312 -4.97 22.64 -21.95
N ARG A 313 -4.36 21.45 -22.13
CA ARG A 313 -4.02 20.55 -21.01
C ARG A 313 -2.94 21.10 -20.08
N LEU A 314 -1.90 21.72 -20.61
CA LEU A 314 -0.82 22.30 -19.79
C LEU A 314 -1.25 23.56 -19.02
N LYS A 315 -2.31 24.26 -19.45
CA LYS A 315 -2.80 25.48 -18.77
C LYS A 315 -3.58 25.18 -17.48
N GLN A 316 -4.03 23.95 -17.28
CA GLN A 316 -4.66 23.53 -16.02
C GLN A 316 -3.66 23.02 -14.98
N GLU A 317 -2.46 22.60 -15.38
CA GLU A 317 -1.50 21.93 -14.49
C GLU A 317 -0.18 22.68 -14.29
N SER A 318 0.05 23.80 -14.97
CA SER A 318 1.30 24.58 -14.87
C SER A 318 1.53 25.30 -13.53
N ASN A 319 0.76 25.02 -12.48
CA ASN A 319 1.04 25.44 -11.09
C ASN A 319 1.04 24.27 -10.08
N ALA A 320 0.97 23.02 -10.52
CA ALA A 320 1.00 21.85 -9.65
C ALA A 320 1.97 20.81 -10.18
N GLY A 321 3.26 21.13 -10.15
CA GLY A 321 4.27 20.08 -10.08
C GLY A 321 3.96 19.20 -8.85
N LEU A 322 3.81 17.90 -9.10
CA LEU A 322 3.44 16.79 -8.20
C LEU A 322 1.94 16.46 -8.14
N VAL A 323 1.62 15.35 -8.83
CA VAL A 323 0.42 14.51 -8.71
C VAL A 323 -0.87 15.20 -9.14
N ALA A 324 -1.33 14.87 -10.36
CA ALA A 324 -2.68 15.17 -10.81
C ALA A 324 -3.70 14.63 -9.80
N LYS A 325 -4.33 15.55 -9.05
CA LYS A 325 -5.52 15.25 -8.25
C LYS A 325 -6.65 15.01 -9.23
N LYS A 326 -7.21 13.80 -9.29
CA LYS A 326 -8.54 13.62 -9.89
C LYS A 326 -9.51 14.49 -9.10
N ALA A 327 -10.61 14.95 -9.70
CA ALA A 327 -11.63 15.72 -8.98
C ALA A 327 -12.19 14.96 -7.74
N SER A 328 -12.09 13.63 -7.73
CA SER A 328 -12.33 12.77 -6.56
C SER A 328 -11.26 12.88 -5.46
N ASP A 329 -10.01 13.16 -5.81
CA ASP A 329 -8.90 13.32 -4.88
C ASP A 329 -8.92 14.70 -4.22
N SER A 330 -9.42 15.73 -4.91
CA SER A 330 -9.72 17.05 -4.32
C SER A 330 -10.74 16.96 -3.18
N ALA A 331 -11.79 16.13 -3.32
CA ALA A 331 -12.73 15.87 -2.24
C ALA A 331 -12.09 15.06 -1.10
N LYS A 332 -11.28 14.04 -1.42
CA LYS A 332 -10.53 13.26 -0.43
C LYS A 332 -9.44 14.04 0.28
N GLU A 333 -8.81 15.02 -0.36
CA GLU A 333 -7.83 15.92 0.23
C GLU A 333 -8.48 17.04 1.02
N LYS A 334 -9.63 17.56 0.61
CA LYS A 334 -10.42 18.45 1.47
C LYS A 334 -10.93 17.71 2.70
N LEU A 335 -11.30 16.44 2.57
CA LEU A 335 -11.69 15.60 3.71
C LEU A 335 -10.47 15.28 4.59
N LYS A 336 -9.32 14.92 4.01
CA LYS A 336 -8.05 14.75 4.74
C LYS A 336 -7.57 16.02 5.42
N GLU A 337 -7.62 17.17 4.75
CA GLU A 337 -7.26 18.47 5.30
C GLU A 337 -8.27 18.92 6.38
N MET A 338 -9.57 18.65 6.23
CA MET A 338 -10.57 18.87 7.28
C MET A 338 -10.36 17.95 8.50
N VAL A 339 -9.91 16.71 8.27
CA VAL A 339 -9.57 15.73 9.31
C VAL A 339 -8.21 16.05 9.98
N GLU A 340 -7.25 16.59 9.24
CA GLU A 340 -5.94 17.04 9.75
C GLU A 340 -6.03 18.39 10.47
N MET A 341 -6.82 19.36 9.98
CA MET A 341 -7.00 20.68 10.63
C MET A 341 -7.81 20.61 11.91
N ARG A 342 -8.69 19.61 12.10
CA ARG A 342 -9.51 19.46 13.32
C ARG A 342 -8.79 18.77 14.48
N ARG A 343 -7.54 18.34 14.32
CA ARG A 343 -6.72 17.83 15.43
C ARG A 343 -5.96 18.97 16.11
N ASN A 344 -6.56 19.57 17.13
CA ASN A 344 -5.87 20.39 18.14
C ASN A 344 -6.47 20.11 19.54
N PRO A 345 -5.80 20.47 20.66
CA PRO A 345 -5.11 19.54 21.54
C PRO A 345 -5.79 19.55 22.92
N GLN A 346 -6.90 18.86 23.04
CA GLN A 346 -7.49 18.52 24.33
C GLN A 346 -8.31 17.30 24.03
N TRP A 347 -7.83 16.10 24.37
CA TRP A 347 -8.61 14.89 24.65
C TRP A 347 -7.62 13.75 24.84
N THR A 348 -7.27 13.52 26.10
CA THR A 348 -6.70 12.27 26.59
C THR A 348 -7.82 11.37 27.09
N MET A 349 -7.53 10.06 27.04
CA MET A 349 -8.24 8.95 27.68
C MET A 349 -9.36 8.30 26.84
N ARG A 350 -8.99 7.29 26.02
CA ARG A 350 -9.12 5.85 26.36
C ARG A 350 -9.07 4.92 25.12
N ARG A 351 -7.94 4.89 24.39
CA ARG A 351 -7.36 3.76 23.60
C ARG A 351 -6.11 4.30 22.88
N GLU A 352 -5.11 3.44 22.66
CA GLU A 352 -3.69 3.73 22.37
C GLU A 352 -3.40 5.09 21.69
N SER A 353 -2.64 5.94 22.38
CA SER A 353 -2.23 7.27 21.91
C SER A 353 -1.58 7.22 20.53
N LYS A 354 -2.10 7.99 19.56
CA LYS A 354 -1.42 8.21 18.27
C LYS A 354 -0.18 9.05 18.54
N HIS A 355 1.00 8.52 18.20
CA HIS A 355 2.28 9.20 18.37
C HIS A 355 2.77 9.73 17.04
N GLU A 356 3.15 11.01 17.01
CA GLU A 356 3.66 11.70 15.83
C GLU A 356 5.16 11.93 15.96
N PHE A 357 5.89 11.63 14.87
CA PHE A 357 7.33 11.83 14.79
C PHE A 357 7.68 12.83 13.68
N THR A 358 8.44 13.87 14.06
CA THR A 358 9.00 14.85 13.14
C THR A 358 10.51 14.62 13.00
N SER A 359 11.06 14.75 11.79
CA SER A 359 12.50 14.56 11.57
C SER A 359 13.33 15.62 12.29
N GLY A 360 14.30 15.20 13.10
CA GLY A 360 15.15 16.10 13.90
C GLY A 360 14.54 16.55 15.23
N ASP A 361 13.34 16.08 15.58
CA ASP A 361 12.72 16.39 16.86
C ASP A 361 13.28 15.52 17.99
N THR A 362 14.10 16.14 18.85
CA THR A 362 14.64 15.52 20.07
C THR A 362 13.77 15.75 21.30
N SER A 363 12.65 16.48 21.17
CA SER A 363 11.81 16.90 22.30
C SER A 363 10.84 15.82 22.78
N HIS A 364 10.70 14.71 22.04
CA HIS A 364 9.82 13.62 22.45
C HIS A 364 10.31 13.02 23.79
N PRO A 365 9.45 12.85 24.81
CA PRO A 365 9.83 12.36 26.15
C PRO A 365 10.48 10.96 26.17
N GLU A 366 10.49 10.27 25.03
CA GLU A 366 11.03 8.92 24.87
C GLU A 366 12.19 8.85 23.86
N SER A 367 12.67 10.00 23.38
CA SER A 367 13.66 10.11 22.30
C SER A 367 14.93 9.30 22.63
N ASP A 368 15.44 9.38 23.85
CA ASP A 368 16.65 8.66 24.26
C ASP A 368 16.50 7.13 24.14
N ARG A 369 15.36 6.60 24.57
CA ARG A 369 15.10 5.15 24.51
C ARG A 369 14.94 4.68 23.07
N LEU A 370 14.29 5.47 22.22
CA LEU A 370 14.11 5.18 20.80
C LEU A 370 15.44 5.25 20.04
N MET A 371 16.23 6.29 20.28
CA MET A 371 17.57 6.45 19.71
C MET A 371 18.50 5.32 20.15
N ALA A 372 18.46 4.90 21.41
CA ALA A 372 19.23 3.75 21.90
C ALA A 372 18.81 2.44 21.21
N ALA A 373 17.51 2.21 21.04
CA ALA A 373 17.01 1.04 20.31
C ALA A 373 17.46 1.04 18.84
N LEU A 374 17.40 2.19 18.16
CA LEU A 374 17.88 2.31 16.78
C LEU A 374 19.39 2.10 16.65
N ARG A 375 20.19 2.61 17.59
CA ARG A 375 21.64 2.37 17.60
C ARG A 375 21.95 0.87 17.76
N SER A 376 21.22 0.18 18.63
CA SER A 376 21.35 -1.27 18.80
C SER A 376 20.97 -2.03 17.52
N LEU A 377 19.82 -1.70 16.93
CA LEU A 377 19.36 -2.30 15.68
C LEU A 377 20.30 -1.99 14.50
N LYS A 378 20.93 -0.82 14.46
CA LYS A 378 21.92 -0.45 13.42
C LYS A 378 23.06 -1.46 13.34
N VAL A 379 23.59 -1.91 14.48
CA VAL A 379 24.70 -2.88 14.50
C VAL A 379 24.29 -4.15 13.77
N HIS A 380 23.13 -4.72 14.11
CA HIS A 380 22.61 -5.91 13.45
C HIS A 380 22.30 -5.69 11.96
N MET A 381 21.73 -4.53 11.60
CA MET A 381 21.49 -4.21 10.20
C MET A 381 22.80 -4.21 9.39
N LEU A 382 23.86 -3.59 9.91
CA LEU A 382 25.17 -3.54 9.25
C LEU A 382 25.81 -4.93 9.11
N GLU A 383 25.74 -5.76 10.16
CA GLU A 383 26.23 -7.16 10.12
C GLU A 383 25.54 -8.00 9.04
N MET A 384 24.28 -7.68 8.74
CA MET A 384 23.49 -8.34 7.70
C MET A 384 23.62 -7.69 6.32
N GLY A 385 24.56 -6.75 6.15
CA GLY A 385 24.88 -6.14 4.85
C GLY A 385 24.05 -4.90 4.50
N PHE A 386 23.36 -4.28 5.46
CA PHE A 386 22.70 -2.99 5.22
C PHE A 386 23.73 -1.90 4.91
N VAL A 387 23.50 -1.14 3.84
CA VAL A 387 24.32 0.03 3.48
C VAL A 387 23.45 1.28 3.61
N PRO A 388 23.75 2.20 4.56
CA PRO A 388 23.07 3.48 4.66
C PRO A 388 23.26 4.29 3.36
N ALA A 389 22.19 4.87 2.84
CA ALA A 389 22.24 5.66 1.61
C ALA A 389 22.78 7.08 1.86
N THR A 390 24.03 7.18 2.33
CA THR A 390 24.69 8.45 2.68
C THR A 390 24.80 9.41 1.50
N TRP A 391 24.88 8.88 0.27
CA TRP A 391 24.86 9.65 -0.97
C TRP A 391 23.59 10.49 -1.17
N LEU A 392 22.53 10.29 -0.39
CA LEU A 392 21.35 11.18 -0.38
C LEU A 392 21.62 12.54 0.28
N LEU A 393 22.76 12.72 0.93
CA LEU A 393 23.08 13.86 1.79
C LEU A 393 24.42 14.51 1.37
N ASP A 394 24.41 15.33 0.32
CA ASP A 394 25.64 15.88 -0.28
C ASP A 394 26.40 16.91 0.57
N LYS A 395 25.76 17.53 1.56
CA LYS A 395 26.26 18.73 2.25
C LYS A 395 26.75 18.51 3.68
N LEU A 396 26.94 17.26 4.08
CA LEU A 396 27.28 16.90 5.45
C LEU A 396 28.57 16.07 5.48
N GLU A 397 29.17 15.93 6.66
CA GLU A 397 30.23 14.95 6.88
C GLU A 397 29.64 13.54 7.00
N ASP A 398 30.39 12.50 6.66
CA ASP A 398 29.83 11.13 6.57
C ASP A 398 29.23 10.63 7.89
N GLU A 399 29.80 11.00 9.04
CA GLU A 399 29.27 10.67 10.36
C GLU A 399 27.92 11.35 10.63
N GLU A 400 27.79 12.62 10.25
CA GLU A 400 26.54 13.38 10.37
C GLU A 400 25.45 12.83 9.43
N LYS A 401 25.84 12.42 8.21
CA LYS A 401 24.93 11.78 7.25
C LYS A 401 24.32 10.52 7.84
N GLU A 402 25.16 9.64 8.37
CA GLU A 402 24.69 8.39 8.96
C GLU A 402 23.78 8.61 10.17
N GLN A 403 24.09 9.58 11.03
CA GLN A 403 23.23 9.91 12.17
C GLN A 403 21.88 10.46 11.72
N GLN A 404 21.86 11.38 10.76
CA GLN A 404 20.61 11.92 10.22
C GLN A 404 19.75 10.85 9.57
N LEU A 405 20.35 9.91 8.82
CA LEU A 405 19.63 8.77 8.24
C LEU A 405 19.08 7.83 9.31
N LEU A 406 19.87 7.53 10.34
CA LEU A 406 19.47 6.63 11.42
C LEU A 406 18.26 7.17 12.21
N PHE A 407 18.22 8.47 12.49
CA PHE A 407 17.18 9.09 13.31
C PHE A 407 16.06 9.76 12.50
N ARG A 408 15.87 9.36 11.23
CA ARG A 408 14.70 9.80 10.46
C ARG A 408 13.42 9.34 11.14
N SER A 409 12.38 10.17 11.00
CA SER A 409 11.09 10.00 11.68
C SER A 409 10.40 8.66 11.38
N ASN A 410 10.57 8.11 10.17
CA ASN A 410 10.08 6.78 9.83
C ASN A 410 10.77 5.66 10.62
N LYS A 411 12.09 5.75 10.85
CA LYS A 411 12.85 4.78 11.66
C LYS A 411 12.52 4.91 13.14
N LEU A 412 12.35 6.13 13.65
CA LEU A 412 11.88 6.38 15.01
C LEU A 412 10.48 5.79 15.25
N ALA A 413 9.58 5.95 14.29
CA ALA A 413 8.26 5.33 14.32
C ALA A 413 8.33 3.81 14.35
N LEU A 414 9.15 3.19 13.48
CA LEU A 414 9.38 1.74 13.50
C LEU A 414 9.94 1.27 14.85
N ALA A 415 10.95 1.95 15.39
CA ALA A 415 11.55 1.61 16.67
C ALA A 415 10.54 1.68 17.83
N ARG A 416 9.70 2.71 17.87
CA ARG A 416 8.61 2.80 18.85
C ARG A 416 7.66 1.62 18.70
N GLY A 417 7.22 1.36 17.47
CA GLY A 417 6.33 0.25 17.16
C GLY A 417 6.91 -1.06 17.66
N LEU A 418 8.21 -1.30 17.45
CA LEU A 418 8.89 -2.50 17.92
C LEU A 418 8.96 -2.61 19.46
N LEU A 419 9.25 -1.50 20.16
CA LEU A 419 9.41 -1.49 21.62
C LEU A 419 8.12 -1.69 22.40
N TYR A 420 7.00 -1.14 21.93
CA TYR A 420 5.77 -1.04 22.72
C TYR A 420 4.65 -1.98 22.27
N SER A 421 4.86 -2.70 21.18
CA SER A 421 3.91 -3.72 20.73
C SER A 421 4.27 -5.10 21.29
N LYS A 422 3.27 -5.99 21.37
CA LYS A 422 3.48 -7.39 21.75
C LYS A 422 4.47 -8.06 20.80
N ALA A 423 5.29 -8.97 21.32
CA ALA A 423 6.20 -9.77 20.51
C ALA A 423 5.48 -10.39 19.30
N ARG A 424 6.12 -10.33 18.12
CA ARG A 424 5.59 -10.81 16.83
C ARG A 424 4.31 -10.14 16.29
N ALA A 425 3.72 -9.17 16.99
CA ALA A 425 2.57 -8.46 16.44
C ALA A 425 2.95 -7.65 15.18
N PRO A 426 2.05 -7.43 14.22
CA PRO A 426 2.30 -6.49 13.13
C PRO A 426 2.46 -5.06 13.64
N VAL A 427 3.35 -4.29 13.01
CA VAL A 427 3.55 -2.86 13.27
C VAL A 427 3.24 -2.08 12.00
N THR A 428 2.42 -1.04 12.10
CA THR A 428 2.05 -0.20 10.95
C THR A 428 2.51 1.24 11.18
N VAL A 429 3.30 1.76 10.24
CA VAL A 429 3.76 3.15 10.21
C VAL A 429 3.11 3.86 9.03
N LEU A 430 2.40 4.95 9.32
CA LEU A 430 1.74 5.79 8.32
C LEU A 430 2.60 7.02 8.07
N GLN A 431 3.12 7.17 6.84
CA GLN A 431 3.85 8.35 6.39
C GLN A 431 3.13 8.98 5.19
N ASN A 432 3.02 10.31 5.20
CA ASN A 432 2.34 11.06 4.13
C ASN A 432 3.25 11.34 2.92
N LEU A 433 4.50 10.83 2.93
CA LEU A 433 5.52 11.07 1.90
C LEU A 433 5.92 9.76 1.22
N ARG A 434 6.57 9.88 0.05
CA ARG A 434 7.24 8.72 -0.59
C ARG A 434 8.27 8.17 0.39
N ILE A 435 8.30 6.85 0.55
CA ILE A 435 9.36 6.21 1.33
C ILE A 435 10.70 6.54 0.67
N CYS A 436 11.77 6.72 1.44
CA CYS A 436 13.12 6.83 0.85
C CYS A 436 13.78 5.45 0.80
N ILE A 437 14.76 5.25 -0.08
CA ILE A 437 15.48 3.98 -0.22
C ILE A 437 16.06 3.49 1.11
N ASP A 438 16.64 4.39 1.89
CA ASP A 438 17.17 4.10 3.22
C ASP A 438 16.06 3.65 4.20
N GLY A 439 14.89 4.26 4.13
CA GLY A 439 13.72 3.90 4.93
C GLY A 439 13.10 2.57 4.52
N HIS A 440 13.00 2.32 3.21
CA HIS A 440 12.50 1.08 2.63
C HIS A 440 13.39 -0.11 3.01
N ASN A 441 14.69 0.05 2.80
CA ASN A 441 15.68 -0.96 3.18
C ASN A 441 15.68 -1.19 4.70
N THR A 442 15.52 -0.14 5.51
CA THR A 442 15.39 -0.30 6.96
C THR A 442 14.16 -1.13 7.33
N CYS A 443 13.00 -0.91 6.69
CA CYS A 443 11.79 -1.71 6.92
C CYS A 443 12.04 -3.20 6.62
N LYS A 444 12.68 -3.51 5.48
CA LYS A 444 13.07 -4.89 5.11
C LYS A 444 14.02 -5.51 6.13
N MET A 445 15.11 -4.83 6.48
CA MET A 445 16.09 -5.36 7.42
C MET A 445 15.48 -5.60 8.81
N LEU A 446 14.65 -4.68 9.29
CA LEU A 446 13.99 -4.83 10.58
C LEU A 446 12.95 -5.96 10.57
N SER A 447 12.24 -6.20 9.46
CA SER A 447 11.31 -7.33 9.36
C SER A 447 12.05 -8.66 9.49
N LEU A 448 13.25 -8.75 8.89
CA LEU A 448 14.13 -9.91 8.99
C LEU A 448 14.72 -10.09 10.40
N ILE A 449 15.29 -9.03 10.99
CA ILE A 449 15.92 -9.07 12.33
C ILE A 449 14.90 -9.44 13.40
N THR A 450 13.69 -8.89 13.31
CA THR A 450 12.67 -9.05 14.37
C THR A 450 11.73 -10.23 14.12
N GLY A 451 11.70 -10.77 12.90
CA GLY A 451 10.73 -11.79 12.46
C GLY A 451 9.29 -11.28 12.52
N ARG A 452 9.04 -10.03 12.13
CA ARG A 452 7.73 -9.36 12.22
C ARG A 452 7.29 -8.81 10.87
N LYS A 453 5.99 -8.89 10.57
CA LYS A 453 5.35 -8.15 9.47
C LYS A 453 5.34 -6.66 9.82
N LEU A 454 6.10 -5.87 9.09
CA LEU A 454 6.17 -4.41 9.22
C LEU A 454 5.47 -3.78 8.02
N ILE A 455 4.50 -2.91 8.27
CA ILE A 455 3.70 -2.28 7.22
C ILE A 455 4.01 -0.79 7.23
N THR A 456 4.50 -0.25 6.12
CA THR A 456 4.73 1.18 5.98
C THR A 456 3.85 1.75 4.87
N LYS A 457 2.91 2.64 5.18
CA LYS A 457 2.16 3.36 4.16
C LYS A 457 2.98 4.52 3.64
N ALA A 458 3.34 4.53 2.36
CA ALA A 458 3.84 5.71 1.64
C ALA A 458 2.69 6.48 0.97
N SER A 459 3.00 7.59 0.30
CA SER A 459 2.01 8.47 -0.34
C SER A 459 0.98 7.77 -1.24
N LYS A 460 1.35 6.68 -1.93
CA LYS A 460 0.48 5.98 -2.90
C LYS A 460 0.12 4.53 -2.56
N ARG A 461 0.95 3.84 -1.75
CA ARG A 461 0.84 2.40 -1.51
C ARG A 461 1.29 2.00 -0.11
N PHE A 462 0.89 0.81 0.31
CA PHE A 462 1.46 0.15 1.48
C PHE A 462 2.69 -0.68 1.07
N HIS A 463 3.68 -0.71 1.95
CA HIS A 463 4.85 -1.57 1.84
C HIS A 463 4.75 -2.62 2.93
N HIS A 464 4.51 -3.86 2.55
CA HIS A 464 4.44 -4.98 3.47
C HIS A 464 5.81 -5.65 3.52
N CYS A 465 6.59 -5.37 4.56
CA CYS A 465 7.93 -5.94 4.76
C CYS A 465 7.82 -7.19 5.65
N GLU A 466 8.23 -8.33 5.13
CA GLU A 466 8.24 -9.62 5.86
C GLU A 466 9.46 -10.44 5.43
N ASN A 467 10.19 -11.00 6.41
CA ASN A 467 11.38 -11.82 6.19
C ASN A 467 12.43 -11.18 5.24
N GLY A 468 12.65 -9.87 5.33
CA GLY A 468 13.63 -9.16 4.50
C GLY A 468 13.15 -8.80 3.09
N VAL A 469 11.94 -9.19 2.71
CA VAL A 469 11.34 -8.89 1.41
C VAL A 469 10.22 -7.87 1.62
N CYS A 470 10.01 -6.99 0.64
CA CYS A 470 8.84 -6.12 0.62
C CYS A 470 7.91 -6.55 -0.50
N SER A 471 6.58 -6.45 -0.29
CA SER A 471 5.58 -6.76 -1.31
C SER A 471 5.87 -6.12 -2.66
N CYS A 472 6.34 -4.86 -2.69
CA CYS A 472 6.63 -4.15 -3.93
C CYS A 472 7.87 -4.61 -4.71
N GLN A 473 8.61 -5.61 -4.23
CA GLN A 473 9.83 -6.13 -4.88
C GLN A 473 10.88 -5.09 -5.26
N ASP A 474 10.98 -4.00 -4.47
CA ASP A 474 11.85 -2.85 -4.74
C ASP A 474 11.44 -1.97 -5.94
N TYR A 475 10.27 -2.21 -6.56
CA TYR A 475 9.65 -1.39 -7.60
C TYR A 475 8.61 -0.42 -7.00
N TRP A 476 9.07 0.70 -6.39
CA TRP A 476 8.19 1.61 -5.63
C TRP A 476 8.21 3.12 -5.90
#